data_AF-A0A4R5ADX5-F1
#
_entry.id   AF-A0A4R5ADX5-F1
#
_cell.length_a   1.000
_cell.length_b   1.000
_cell.length_c   1.000
_cell.angle_alpha   90.00
_cell.angle_beta   90.00
_cell.angle_gamma   90.00
#
_symmetry.space_group_name_H-M   'P 1'
#
loop_
_entity.id
_entity.type
_entity.pdbx_description
1 polymer ?
#
loop_
_entity_poly.entity_id
_entity_poly.type
_entity_poly.pdbx_seq_one_letter_code
_entity_poly.pdbx_strand_id
1 'polypeptide(L)'
;MRVPKLVLAAALAASSLAGFTSTASAASVTELSCSGPSLVKETLRSGSGWEMCWRIDSYRGLVVDKVAFTPRDEGRPVMVLDSIGLAQLNVPYDTGMTEYNDVTTYQVGGRRMQDQTAIDCPAGEIRSSYLTETRPLAPVLCVGEQEAGLAYRSNITNDALYGAQGTHLVLHTVSRIGWYEYQTEYRFHDDGEITVRLGATGDLSPNDYVDAVNFGWPIAEGQEDFAVNHYHSAFWRVAFDIDSAARQRVEKIDSEFTGEYGTTGDTGRTPVIETAISPVNREQKLILDNRETYRVVNPDSLNADGHARSYEIVMDRAQAYALNPETDYDLAFTEPKSDEIFASYNLLPSKPNASVTQYVANRERLRKPVAWVNVGFHHIVRDEDQSPMPIHWQGFTLYPRDFTAQNPNVPEGRKWVNGDMRGVPNPNITPTPTPTPTVTPSPSATPTPTPAPSASPTTTSRPRPTPQPRPTGRPTGWG
;
A
#
# COMPACT_ATOMS: atom_id res chain seq x y z
N MET A 1 -41.30 -46.42 -79.13
CA MET A 1 -41.80 -46.06 -77.77
C MET A 1 -41.19 -44.71 -77.37
N ARG A 2 -41.88 -43.90 -76.55
CA ARG A 2 -41.36 -42.63 -76.00
C ARG A 2 -41.32 -42.71 -74.47
N VAL A 3 -40.15 -42.48 -73.86
CA VAL A 3 -39.98 -42.16 -72.42
C VAL A 3 -38.80 -41.17 -72.33
N PRO A 4 -38.85 -40.10 -71.50
CA PRO A 4 -37.95 -38.94 -71.66
C PRO A 4 -36.67 -39.00 -70.80
N LYS A 5 -35.73 -38.09 -71.10
CA LYS A 5 -34.67 -37.68 -70.16
C LYS A 5 -35.27 -36.77 -69.09
N LEU A 6 -35.09 -37.09 -67.80
CA LEU A 6 -35.27 -36.11 -66.72
C LEU A 6 -34.03 -35.20 -66.63
N VAL A 7 -34.27 -33.91 -66.42
CA VAL A 7 -33.23 -32.96 -66.00
C VAL A 7 -33.48 -32.65 -64.52
N LEU A 8 -32.53 -32.99 -63.66
CA LEU A 8 -32.62 -32.71 -62.23
C LEU A 8 -31.92 -31.38 -61.92
N ALA A 9 -32.69 -30.35 -61.58
CA ALA A 9 -32.16 -29.06 -61.18
C ALA A 9 -31.72 -29.10 -59.71
N ALA A 10 -30.43 -28.93 -59.44
CA ALA A 10 -29.90 -28.84 -58.09
C ALA A 10 -30.01 -27.40 -57.57
N ALA A 11 -30.94 -27.14 -56.65
CA ALA A 11 -31.04 -25.87 -55.96
C ALA A 11 -30.03 -25.79 -54.80
N LEU A 12 -29.01 -24.94 -54.94
CA LEU A 12 -28.06 -24.63 -53.87
C LEU A 12 -28.70 -23.66 -52.87
N ALA A 13 -29.18 -24.19 -51.74
CA ALA A 13 -29.57 -23.38 -50.60
C ALA A 13 -28.30 -22.81 -49.92
N ALA A 14 -28.10 -21.50 -50.03
CA ALA A 14 -26.98 -20.81 -49.39
C ALA A 14 -27.28 -20.58 -47.89
N SER A 15 -26.95 -21.55 -47.05
CA SER A 15 -27.07 -21.45 -45.59
C SER A 15 -26.10 -20.40 -45.04
N SER A 16 -26.60 -19.21 -44.74
CA SER A 16 -25.84 -18.14 -44.08
C SER A 16 -25.58 -18.49 -42.61
N LEU A 17 -24.40 -19.02 -42.29
CA LEU A 17 -23.96 -19.12 -40.90
C LEU A 17 -23.71 -17.71 -40.35
N ALA A 18 -24.63 -17.23 -39.52
CA ALA A 18 -24.36 -16.09 -38.64
C ALA A 18 -23.32 -16.53 -37.60
N GLY A 19 -22.09 -16.05 -37.73
CA GLY A 19 -21.00 -16.36 -36.81
C GLY A 19 -21.22 -15.70 -35.45
N PHE A 20 -21.68 -16.46 -34.46
CA PHE A 20 -21.64 -16.03 -33.07
C PHE A 20 -20.19 -15.97 -32.59
N THR A 21 -19.58 -14.79 -32.63
CA THR A 21 -18.28 -14.53 -32.01
C THR A 21 -18.43 -14.53 -30.50
N SER A 22 -18.36 -15.71 -29.89
CA SER A 22 -18.30 -15.86 -28.44
C SER A 22 -16.98 -15.29 -27.93
N THR A 23 -17.01 -14.03 -27.49
CA THR A 23 -15.91 -13.41 -26.75
C THR A 23 -15.94 -13.90 -25.30
N ALA A 24 -15.69 -15.20 -25.12
CA ALA A 24 -15.43 -15.75 -23.80
C ALA A 24 -14.15 -15.11 -23.27
N SER A 25 -14.27 -14.32 -22.19
CA SER A 25 -13.09 -13.85 -21.46
C SER A 25 -12.31 -15.06 -20.97
N ALA A 26 -10.99 -15.01 -21.04
CA ALA A 26 -10.17 -15.95 -20.29
C ALA A 26 -10.44 -15.75 -18.79
N ALA A 27 -10.53 -16.85 -18.06
CA ALA A 27 -10.59 -16.82 -16.60
C ALA A 27 -9.24 -16.34 -16.05
N SER A 28 -9.27 -15.57 -14.96
CA SER A 28 -8.06 -15.04 -14.34
C SER A 28 -7.28 -16.10 -13.55
N VAL A 29 -6.06 -15.75 -13.10
CA VAL A 29 -5.25 -16.62 -12.23
C VAL A 29 -6.00 -16.98 -10.95
N THR A 30 -6.78 -16.06 -10.40
CA THR A 30 -7.62 -16.25 -9.21
C THR A 30 -8.80 -17.19 -9.50
N GLU A 31 -9.54 -16.96 -10.59
CA GLU A 31 -10.68 -17.82 -11.00
C GLU A 31 -10.25 -19.24 -11.39
N LEU A 32 -9.01 -19.42 -11.84
CA LEU A 32 -8.40 -20.73 -12.08
C LEU A 32 -7.91 -21.41 -10.79
N SER A 33 -7.81 -20.67 -9.68
CA SER A 33 -7.30 -21.17 -8.39
C SER A 33 -8.41 -21.49 -7.39
N CYS A 34 -9.55 -20.80 -7.43
CA CYS A 34 -10.74 -21.08 -6.63
C CYS A 34 -12.03 -20.67 -7.34
N SER A 35 -13.17 -21.20 -6.88
CA SER A 35 -14.50 -20.83 -7.37
C SER A 35 -15.56 -21.03 -6.28
N GLY A 36 -16.79 -20.56 -6.54
CA GLY A 36 -17.88 -20.65 -5.58
C GLY A 36 -17.64 -19.80 -4.33
N PRO A 37 -18.08 -20.23 -3.12
CA PRO A 37 -17.99 -19.42 -1.90
C PRO A 37 -16.59 -18.92 -1.54
N SER A 38 -15.54 -19.66 -1.91
CA SER A 38 -14.13 -19.31 -1.66
C SER A 38 -13.57 -18.22 -2.56
N LEU A 39 -14.28 -17.82 -3.63
CA LEU A 39 -13.89 -16.71 -4.49
C LEU A 39 -14.61 -15.43 -4.06
N VAL A 40 -13.85 -14.38 -3.75
CA VAL A 40 -14.36 -13.01 -3.66
C VAL A 40 -13.92 -12.28 -4.93
N LYS A 41 -14.85 -11.61 -5.61
CA LYS A 41 -14.60 -10.91 -6.88
C LYS A 41 -15.57 -9.75 -7.01
N GLU A 42 -15.13 -8.57 -6.57
CA GLU A 42 -15.98 -7.39 -6.40
C GLU A 42 -15.45 -6.21 -7.22
N THR A 43 -16.35 -5.40 -7.77
CA THR A 43 -16.05 -4.08 -8.33
C THR A 43 -16.58 -3.03 -7.36
N LEU A 44 -15.69 -2.16 -6.88
CA LEU A 44 -15.99 -1.13 -5.88
C LEU A 44 -16.74 0.06 -6.50
N ARG A 45 -17.32 0.93 -5.67
CA ARG A 45 -18.06 2.14 -6.07
C ARG A 45 -17.22 3.11 -6.92
N SER A 46 -15.90 3.06 -6.81
CA SER A 46 -14.91 3.76 -7.64
C SER A 46 -14.86 3.28 -9.10
N GLY A 47 -15.25 2.02 -9.36
CA GLY A 47 -15.04 1.30 -10.61
C GLY A 47 -13.72 0.50 -10.68
N SER A 48 -12.85 0.54 -9.66
CA SER A 48 -11.75 -0.43 -9.52
C SER A 48 -12.29 -1.77 -9.01
N GLY A 49 -11.54 -2.87 -9.19
CA GLY A 49 -11.98 -4.20 -8.74
C GLY A 49 -10.89 -5.00 -8.03
N TRP A 50 -11.31 -5.92 -7.17
CA TRP A 50 -10.44 -6.87 -6.49
C TRP A 50 -10.98 -8.29 -6.63
N GLU A 51 -10.08 -9.23 -6.89
CA GLU A 51 -10.40 -10.66 -6.87
C GLU A 51 -9.37 -11.44 -6.05
N MET A 52 -9.85 -12.37 -5.21
CA MET A 52 -9.02 -13.18 -4.33
C MET A 52 -9.71 -14.49 -3.95
N CYS A 53 -8.91 -15.48 -3.56
CA CYS A 53 -9.35 -16.70 -2.91
C CYS A 53 -9.24 -16.55 -1.38
N TRP A 54 -10.18 -17.08 -0.61
CA TRP A 54 -10.09 -17.12 0.85
C TRP A 54 -10.30 -18.52 1.41
N ARG A 55 -9.68 -18.77 2.57
CA ARG A 55 -9.86 -20.00 3.35
C ARG A 55 -9.59 -19.76 4.83
N ILE A 56 -10.15 -20.64 5.67
CA ILE A 56 -9.69 -20.78 7.06
C ILE A 56 -8.60 -21.85 7.10
N ASP A 57 -7.39 -21.43 7.42
CA ASP A 57 -6.30 -22.30 7.82
C ASP A 57 -6.49 -22.72 9.28
N SER A 58 -6.34 -24.01 9.59
CA SER A 58 -6.66 -24.51 10.94
C SER A 58 -5.72 -23.98 12.03
N TYR A 59 -4.51 -23.55 11.68
CA TYR A 59 -3.59 -22.90 12.61
C TYR A 59 -3.59 -21.38 12.42
N ARG A 60 -3.56 -20.91 11.15
CA ARG A 60 -3.32 -19.49 10.79
C ARG A 60 -4.56 -18.61 10.68
N GLY A 61 -5.78 -19.16 10.78
CA GLY A 61 -7.01 -18.37 10.68
C GLY A 61 -7.30 -17.94 9.24
N LEU A 62 -7.73 -16.68 9.03
CA LEU A 62 -8.00 -16.17 7.69
C LEU A 62 -6.72 -16.03 6.86
N VAL A 63 -6.62 -16.86 5.83
CA VAL A 63 -5.60 -16.74 4.77
C VAL A 63 -6.29 -16.31 3.48
N VAL A 64 -5.72 -15.31 2.82
CA VAL A 64 -6.16 -14.84 1.50
C VAL A 64 -5.08 -15.20 0.49
N ASP A 65 -5.46 -15.98 -0.52
CA ASP A 65 -4.60 -16.48 -1.58
C ASP A 65 -4.98 -15.83 -2.92
N LYS A 66 -4.03 -15.66 -3.84
CA LYS A 66 -4.22 -15.16 -5.22
C LYS A 66 -4.96 -13.82 -5.32
N VAL A 67 -4.46 -12.81 -4.62
CA VAL A 67 -5.00 -11.44 -4.68
C VAL A 67 -4.56 -10.76 -5.97
N ALA A 68 -5.52 -10.24 -6.75
CA ALA A 68 -5.29 -9.37 -7.89
C ALA A 68 -6.11 -8.08 -7.81
N PHE A 69 -5.49 -6.97 -8.22
CA PHE A 69 -6.12 -5.65 -8.34
C PHE A 69 -6.43 -5.33 -9.81
N THR A 70 -7.60 -4.79 -10.07
CA THR A 70 -8.00 -4.22 -11.37
C THR A 70 -8.11 -2.70 -11.20
N PRO A 71 -7.09 -1.92 -11.59
CA PRO A 71 -7.22 -0.47 -11.64
C PRO A 71 -8.34 -0.08 -12.61
N ARG A 72 -9.19 0.86 -12.19
CA ARG A 72 -10.41 1.31 -12.92
C ARG A 72 -10.18 1.55 -14.41
N ASP A 73 -9.06 2.18 -14.75
CA ASP A 73 -8.73 2.60 -16.12
C ASP A 73 -7.79 1.64 -16.86
N GLU A 74 -7.36 0.51 -16.26
CA GLU A 74 -6.45 -0.46 -16.91
C GLU A 74 -7.13 -1.78 -17.36
N GLY A 75 -8.38 -2.02 -16.97
CA GLY A 75 -9.28 -3.00 -17.62
C GLY A 75 -8.93 -4.48 -17.50
N ARG A 76 -7.85 -4.86 -16.79
CA ARG A 76 -7.50 -6.25 -16.46
C ARG A 76 -7.13 -6.40 -14.98
N PRO A 77 -7.35 -7.57 -14.37
CA PRO A 77 -6.70 -7.92 -13.12
C PRO A 77 -5.18 -8.02 -13.33
N VAL A 78 -4.45 -7.51 -12.33
CA VAL A 78 -3.00 -7.59 -12.19
C VAL A 78 -2.74 -8.22 -10.83
N MET A 79 -2.10 -9.39 -10.82
CA MET A 79 -1.78 -10.12 -9.60
C MET A 79 -0.88 -9.28 -8.68
N VAL A 80 -1.08 -9.41 -7.37
CA VAL A 80 -0.34 -8.69 -6.32
C VAL A 80 0.30 -9.69 -5.34
N LEU A 81 -0.51 -10.59 -4.77
CA LEU A 81 -0.07 -11.57 -3.77
C LEU A 81 -0.38 -13.00 -4.23
N ASP A 82 0.58 -13.90 -4.04
CA ASP A 82 0.34 -15.34 -4.07
C ASP A 82 -0.49 -15.77 -2.86
N SER A 83 -0.10 -15.31 -1.67
CA SER A 83 -0.73 -15.66 -0.39
C SER A 83 -0.35 -14.69 0.73
N ILE A 84 -1.30 -14.34 1.59
CA ILE A 84 -1.08 -13.60 2.85
C ILE A 84 -1.86 -14.21 4.00
N GLY A 85 -1.21 -14.33 5.16
CA GLY A 85 -1.86 -14.76 6.39
C GLY A 85 -0.92 -14.72 7.60
N LEU A 86 -1.51 -14.63 8.80
CA LEU A 86 -0.81 -14.71 10.07
C LEU A 86 0.09 -15.97 10.13
N ALA A 87 1.23 -15.88 10.79
CA ALA A 87 2.30 -16.87 10.79
C ALA A 87 2.88 -17.12 12.20
N GLN A 88 2.71 -16.18 13.12
CA GLN A 88 2.73 -16.39 14.57
C GLN A 88 1.92 -15.28 15.25
N LEU A 89 1.43 -15.54 16.45
CA LEU A 89 1.05 -14.51 17.41
C LEU A 89 1.72 -14.89 18.74
N ASN A 90 2.59 -14.03 19.23
CA ASN A 90 3.44 -14.25 20.39
C ASN A 90 3.01 -13.28 21.52
N VAL A 91 2.61 -13.83 22.66
CA VAL A 91 2.05 -13.11 23.80
C VAL A 91 2.85 -13.42 25.08
N PRO A 92 4.01 -12.75 25.27
CA PRO A 92 4.81 -12.84 26.50
C PRO A 92 4.28 -11.88 27.56
N TYR A 93 4.21 -12.35 28.81
CA TYR A 93 3.86 -11.54 29.98
C TYR A 93 5.13 -11.01 30.69
N ASP A 94 5.09 -9.76 31.15
CA ASP A 94 6.24 -9.04 31.73
C ASP A 94 6.84 -9.69 32.99
N THR A 95 6.11 -10.62 33.63
CA THR A 95 6.63 -11.45 34.73
C THR A 95 7.67 -12.48 34.28
N GLY A 96 7.77 -12.76 32.98
CA GLY A 96 8.65 -13.78 32.41
C GLY A 96 8.25 -15.23 32.74
N MET A 97 7.09 -15.45 33.37
CA MET A 97 6.60 -16.79 33.73
C MET A 97 5.88 -17.49 32.56
N THR A 98 5.28 -16.71 31.66
CA THR A 98 4.34 -17.19 30.63
C THR A 98 4.61 -16.51 29.29
N GLU A 99 4.72 -17.31 28.24
CA GLU A 99 4.69 -16.85 26.85
C GLU A 99 3.77 -17.78 26.05
N TYR A 100 2.77 -17.22 25.39
CA TYR A 100 1.89 -17.97 24.49
C TYR A 100 2.28 -17.76 23.03
N ASN A 101 2.31 -18.86 22.27
CA ASN A 101 2.52 -18.86 20.82
C ASN A 101 1.24 -19.35 20.16
N ASP A 102 0.29 -18.43 19.98
CA ASP A 102 -1.13 -18.69 19.78
C ASP A 102 -1.43 -19.41 18.47
N VAL A 103 -0.73 -19.07 17.38
CA VAL A 103 -0.89 -19.74 16.08
C VAL A 103 -0.44 -21.20 16.16
N THR A 104 0.77 -21.45 16.66
CA THR A 104 1.38 -22.80 16.60
C THR A 104 0.90 -23.73 17.72
N THR A 105 0.62 -23.20 18.92
CA THR A 105 0.27 -24.00 20.10
C THR A 105 -1.24 -24.12 20.30
N TYR A 106 -1.97 -23.00 20.19
CA TYR A 106 -3.39 -22.94 20.54
C TYR A 106 -4.34 -22.96 19.34
N GLN A 107 -3.80 -22.73 18.13
CA GLN A 107 -4.47 -22.46 16.84
C GLN A 107 -5.27 -21.15 16.90
N VAL A 108 -5.11 -20.23 15.94
CA VAL A 108 -6.07 -19.12 15.75
C VAL A 108 -7.23 -19.49 14.81
N GLY A 109 -7.13 -20.64 14.13
CA GLY A 109 -8.13 -21.11 13.16
C GLY A 109 -9.06 -22.22 13.66
N GLY A 110 -9.77 -22.84 12.71
CA GLY A 110 -10.55 -24.06 12.93
C GLY A 110 -11.52 -23.95 14.10
N ARG A 111 -11.28 -24.68 15.20
CA ARG A 111 -12.17 -24.66 16.38
C ARG A 111 -12.21 -23.34 17.16
N ARG A 112 -11.34 -22.36 16.86
CA ARG A 112 -11.35 -21.03 17.52
C ARG A 112 -12.20 -19.98 16.82
N MET A 113 -12.57 -20.18 15.56
CA MET A 113 -13.40 -19.22 14.83
C MET A 113 -14.74 -19.02 15.56
N GLN A 114 -15.06 -17.78 15.90
CA GLN A 114 -16.41 -17.43 16.39
C GLN A 114 -17.37 -17.32 15.18
N ASP A 115 -18.66 -17.53 15.43
CA ASP A 115 -19.68 -17.34 14.39
C ASP A 115 -19.96 -15.84 14.23
N GLN A 116 -19.74 -15.32 13.02
CA GLN A 116 -19.97 -13.92 12.66
C GLN A 116 -21.46 -13.60 12.64
N THR A 117 -21.80 -12.41 13.12
CA THR A 117 -23.16 -11.89 13.23
C THR A 117 -23.30 -10.54 12.51
N ALA A 118 -24.51 -9.96 12.55
CA ALA A 118 -24.75 -8.60 12.05
C ALA A 118 -24.07 -7.49 12.89
N ILE A 119 -23.49 -7.82 14.05
CA ILE A 119 -22.67 -6.88 14.85
C ILE A 119 -21.25 -6.80 14.26
N ASP A 120 -20.66 -7.95 13.93
CA ASP A 120 -19.35 -8.07 13.29
C ASP A 120 -19.39 -7.54 11.84
N CYS A 121 -20.45 -7.91 11.12
CA CYS A 121 -20.63 -7.60 9.70
C CYS A 121 -21.85 -6.68 9.45
N PRO A 122 -21.82 -5.41 9.91
CA PRO A 122 -22.96 -4.49 9.80
C PRO A 122 -23.19 -3.98 8.37
N ALA A 123 -22.20 -4.12 7.48
CA ALA A 123 -22.23 -3.69 6.09
C ALA A 123 -21.47 -4.69 5.19
N GLY A 124 -22.02 -5.90 5.03
CA GLY A 124 -21.42 -6.95 4.22
C GLY A 124 -22.25 -8.23 4.13
N GLU A 125 -21.68 -9.23 3.45
CA GLU A 125 -22.13 -10.62 3.41
C GLU A 125 -21.36 -11.45 4.45
N ILE A 126 -22.05 -12.35 5.16
CA ILE A 126 -21.40 -13.32 6.05
C ILE A 126 -21.27 -14.65 5.31
N ARG A 127 -20.03 -15.04 4.99
CA ARG A 127 -19.70 -16.29 4.27
C ARG A 127 -19.30 -17.41 5.23
N SER A 128 -19.76 -18.61 4.92
CA SER A 128 -19.49 -19.81 5.72
C SER A 128 -18.29 -20.61 5.22
N SER A 129 -17.55 -21.24 6.14
CA SER A 129 -16.45 -22.15 5.83
C SER A 129 -16.63 -23.50 6.53
N TYR A 130 -15.93 -24.53 6.04
CA TYR A 130 -15.77 -25.79 6.76
C TYR A 130 -14.65 -25.64 7.80
N LEU A 131 -14.91 -25.99 9.06
CA LEU A 131 -13.90 -25.92 10.13
C LEU A 131 -13.48 -27.32 10.63
N THR A 132 -14.47 -28.17 10.94
CA THR A 132 -14.28 -29.53 11.45
C THR A 132 -15.48 -30.40 11.08
N GLU A 133 -15.41 -31.72 11.29
CA GLU A 133 -16.58 -32.61 11.16
C GLU A 133 -17.74 -32.21 12.10
N THR A 134 -17.42 -31.60 13.25
CA THR A 134 -18.39 -31.13 14.25
C THR A 134 -18.90 -29.70 14.01
N ARG A 135 -18.21 -28.89 13.20
CA ARG A 135 -18.64 -27.58 12.67
C ARG A 135 -18.32 -27.51 11.17
N PRO A 136 -19.05 -28.26 10.32
CA PRO A 136 -18.72 -28.43 8.91
C PRO A 136 -19.18 -27.28 8.01
N LEU A 137 -20.00 -26.38 8.54
CA LEU A 137 -20.40 -25.14 7.88
C LEU A 137 -20.67 -24.09 8.97
N ALA A 138 -19.71 -23.18 9.18
CA ALA A 138 -19.79 -22.12 10.18
C ALA A 138 -19.68 -20.75 9.49
N PRO A 139 -20.59 -19.79 9.75
CA PRO A 139 -20.48 -18.40 9.26
C PRO A 139 -19.30 -17.69 9.93
N VAL A 140 -18.17 -17.53 9.23
CA VAL A 140 -16.90 -17.11 9.86
C VAL A 140 -16.20 -15.92 9.21
N LEU A 141 -16.57 -15.56 7.98
CA LEU A 141 -15.97 -14.42 7.26
C LEU A 141 -17.02 -13.35 6.99
N CYS A 142 -16.76 -12.11 7.41
CA CYS A 142 -17.42 -10.94 6.86
C CYS A 142 -16.72 -10.50 5.55
N VAL A 143 -17.50 -10.17 4.52
CA VAL A 143 -17.04 -9.58 3.25
C VAL A 143 -17.91 -8.37 2.92
N GLY A 144 -17.35 -7.15 2.85
CA GLY A 144 -18.17 -5.97 2.53
C GLY A 144 -17.40 -4.69 2.21
N GLU A 145 -18.00 -3.82 1.40
CA GLU A 145 -17.38 -2.57 0.93
C GLU A 145 -17.74 -1.35 1.82
N GLN A 146 -16.76 -0.90 2.60
CA GLN A 146 -16.88 0.20 3.56
C GLN A 146 -16.30 1.51 3.02
N GLU A 147 -16.68 2.64 3.62
CA GLU A 147 -16.13 3.98 3.30
C GLU A 147 -14.73 4.15 3.93
N ALA A 148 -13.78 4.66 3.13
CA ALA A 148 -12.41 4.93 3.56
C ALA A 148 -12.15 6.41 3.95
N GLY A 149 -13.13 7.30 3.75
CA GLY A 149 -12.97 8.75 3.92
C GLY A 149 -12.59 9.45 2.60
N LEU A 150 -11.81 10.52 2.63
CA LEU A 150 -11.44 11.27 1.39
C LEU A 150 -10.33 10.54 0.61
N ALA A 151 -10.64 9.98 -0.56
CA ALA A 151 -9.64 9.43 -1.49
C ALA A 151 -8.70 10.52 -2.05
N TYR A 152 -9.25 11.67 -2.40
CA TYR A 152 -8.47 12.81 -2.86
C TYR A 152 -9.24 14.13 -2.77
N ARG A 153 -8.50 15.24 -2.74
CA ARG A 153 -9.03 16.59 -2.95
C ARG A 153 -7.98 17.50 -3.57
N SER A 154 -8.31 18.20 -4.66
CA SER A 154 -7.39 19.15 -5.32
C SER A 154 -8.14 20.38 -5.82
N ASN A 155 -7.58 21.56 -5.53
CA ASN A 155 -8.13 22.87 -5.88
C ASN A 155 -7.00 23.73 -6.47
N ILE A 156 -6.84 23.68 -7.80
CA ILE A 156 -5.87 24.53 -8.51
C ILE A 156 -6.54 25.88 -8.79
N THR A 157 -5.81 26.99 -8.64
CA THR A 157 -6.34 28.33 -8.88
C THR A 157 -6.85 28.46 -10.33
N ASN A 158 -8.10 28.93 -10.48
CA ASN A 158 -8.82 29.06 -11.75
C ASN A 158 -9.14 27.73 -12.48
N ASP A 159 -9.03 26.59 -11.80
CA ASP A 159 -9.46 25.27 -12.27
C ASP A 159 -10.66 24.78 -11.46
N ALA A 160 -11.26 23.65 -11.84
CA ALA A 160 -12.33 23.04 -11.03
C ALA A 160 -11.79 22.44 -9.70
N LEU A 161 -12.68 22.40 -8.69
CA LEU A 161 -12.46 21.60 -7.50
C LEU A 161 -12.72 20.12 -7.83
N TYR A 162 -11.71 19.28 -7.62
CA TYR A 162 -11.83 17.83 -7.70
C TYR A 162 -11.76 17.22 -6.31
N GLY A 163 -12.59 16.21 -6.03
CA GLY A 163 -12.52 15.43 -4.81
C GLY A 163 -13.55 14.30 -4.79
N ALA A 164 -13.25 13.24 -4.04
CA ALA A 164 -14.08 12.05 -3.90
C ALA A 164 -13.98 11.48 -2.48
N GLN A 165 -14.97 10.70 -2.06
CA GLN A 165 -14.74 9.69 -1.01
C GLN A 165 -14.10 8.44 -1.66
N GLY A 166 -13.31 7.72 -0.87
CA GLY A 166 -12.76 6.41 -1.21
C GLY A 166 -13.47 5.28 -0.47
N THR A 167 -13.18 4.07 -0.89
CA THR A 167 -13.83 2.83 -0.47
C THR A 167 -12.83 1.69 -0.36
N HIS A 168 -13.12 0.71 0.50
CA HIS A 168 -12.37 -0.55 0.54
C HIS A 168 -13.29 -1.75 0.75
N LEU A 169 -12.92 -2.86 0.12
CA LEU A 169 -13.44 -4.17 0.42
C LEU A 169 -12.76 -4.71 1.67
N VAL A 170 -13.53 -5.00 2.71
CA VAL A 170 -13.06 -5.55 3.98
C VAL A 170 -13.36 -7.05 4.03
N LEU A 171 -12.33 -7.85 4.31
CA LEU A 171 -12.44 -9.27 4.66
C LEU A 171 -11.96 -9.43 6.11
N HIS A 172 -12.80 -9.93 7.02
CA HIS A 172 -12.35 -10.19 8.40
C HIS A 172 -13.02 -11.40 9.07
N THR A 173 -12.33 -11.95 10.08
CA THR A 173 -12.81 -13.05 10.92
C THR A 173 -12.43 -12.84 12.39
N VAL A 174 -13.28 -13.26 13.32
CA VAL A 174 -12.98 -13.24 14.77
C VAL A 174 -12.66 -14.65 15.30
N SER A 175 -11.64 -14.76 16.15
CA SER A 175 -11.19 -16.00 16.78
C SER A 175 -10.89 -15.83 18.27
N ARG A 176 -11.34 -16.77 19.12
CA ARG A 176 -11.15 -16.70 20.58
C ARG A 176 -10.11 -17.69 21.10
N ILE A 177 -9.14 -17.20 21.88
CA ILE A 177 -8.11 -18.00 22.55
C ILE A 177 -8.07 -17.62 24.03
N GLY A 178 -8.56 -18.53 24.87
CA GLY A 178 -8.73 -18.26 26.30
C GLY A 178 -9.76 -17.14 26.50
N TRP A 179 -9.26 -16.00 26.99
CA TRP A 179 -10.02 -14.80 27.30
C TRP A 179 -9.94 -13.73 26.20
N TYR A 180 -8.87 -13.74 25.38
CA TYR A 180 -8.70 -12.83 24.26
C TYR A 180 -9.49 -13.28 23.02
N GLU A 181 -10.06 -12.30 22.33
CA GLU A 181 -10.60 -12.42 20.98
C GLU A 181 -9.79 -11.57 20.00
N TYR A 182 -9.49 -12.15 18.83
CA TYR A 182 -8.66 -11.55 17.81
C TYR A 182 -9.42 -11.42 16.49
N GLN A 183 -9.58 -10.19 16.00
CA GLN A 183 -10.12 -9.90 14.68
C GLN A 183 -8.98 -9.79 13.67
N THR A 184 -8.82 -10.78 12.80
CA THR A 184 -7.91 -10.70 11.64
C THR A 184 -8.64 -10.00 10.50
N GLU A 185 -8.09 -8.89 9.99
CA GLU A 185 -8.72 -8.04 8.99
C GLU A 185 -7.77 -7.69 7.83
N TYR A 186 -8.28 -7.74 6.61
CA TYR A 186 -7.65 -7.20 5.40
C TYR A 186 -8.60 -6.17 4.76
N ARG A 187 -8.09 -4.99 4.43
CA ARG A 187 -8.82 -3.93 3.70
C ARG A 187 -8.16 -3.71 2.35
N PHE A 188 -8.90 -3.90 1.27
CA PHE A 188 -8.46 -3.76 -0.11
C PHE A 188 -9.10 -2.51 -0.71
N HIS A 189 -8.35 -1.41 -0.81
CA HIS A 189 -8.87 -0.09 -1.17
C HIS A 189 -9.01 0.14 -2.68
N ASP A 190 -9.83 1.11 -3.05
CA ASP A 190 -10.04 1.47 -4.45
C ASP A 190 -8.83 2.06 -5.17
N ASP A 191 -7.81 2.50 -4.44
CA ASP A 191 -6.54 2.96 -5.01
C ASP A 191 -5.46 1.88 -5.10
N GLY A 192 -5.76 0.65 -4.66
CA GLY A 192 -4.83 -0.47 -4.64
C GLY A 192 -4.13 -0.68 -3.30
N GLU A 193 -4.31 0.18 -2.28
CA GLU A 193 -3.78 -0.06 -0.93
C GLU A 193 -4.32 -1.39 -0.37
N ILE A 194 -3.47 -2.15 0.32
CA ILE A 194 -3.89 -3.28 1.17
C ILE A 194 -3.48 -2.99 2.63
N THR A 195 -4.43 -2.62 3.48
CA THR A 195 -4.20 -2.56 4.94
C THR A 195 -4.36 -3.95 5.54
N VAL A 196 -3.42 -4.35 6.41
CA VAL A 196 -3.37 -5.66 7.06
C VAL A 196 -3.38 -5.45 8.57
N ARG A 197 -4.38 -5.97 9.29
CA ARG A 197 -4.62 -5.61 10.69
C ARG A 197 -4.99 -6.81 11.56
N LEU A 198 -4.58 -6.75 12.82
CA LEU A 198 -5.06 -7.60 13.91
C LEU A 198 -5.59 -6.71 15.04
N GLY A 199 -6.85 -6.91 15.41
CA GLY A 199 -7.45 -6.26 16.58
C GLY A 199 -7.55 -7.24 17.75
N ALA A 200 -7.05 -6.87 18.93
CA ALA A 200 -7.18 -7.63 20.16
C ALA A 200 -8.29 -7.04 21.04
N THR A 201 -9.20 -7.89 21.53
CA THR A 201 -10.36 -7.56 22.37
C THR A 201 -10.71 -8.79 23.24
N GLY A 202 -11.91 -8.88 23.82
CA GLY A 202 -12.29 -9.94 24.77
C GLY A 202 -12.14 -9.49 26.22
N ASP A 203 -11.59 -10.35 27.08
CA ASP A 203 -11.38 -10.08 28.51
C ASP A 203 -9.90 -10.19 28.90
N LEU A 204 -9.47 -9.39 29.87
CA LEU A 204 -8.21 -9.57 30.59
C LEU A 204 -8.21 -10.94 31.30
N SER A 205 -7.08 -11.66 31.27
CA SER A 205 -7.00 -13.00 31.85
C SER A 205 -7.09 -12.97 33.39
N PRO A 206 -8.12 -13.55 34.03
CA PRO A 206 -8.26 -13.63 35.49
C PRO A 206 -7.22 -14.54 36.16
N ASN A 207 -6.30 -15.15 35.41
CA ASN A 207 -5.18 -15.93 35.97
C ASN A 207 -3.89 -15.11 36.09
N ASP A 208 -3.81 -13.96 35.40
CA ASP A 208 -2.57 -13.22 35.16
C ASP A 208 -2.62 -11.87 35.89
N TYR A 209 -2.81 -11.95 37.21
CA TYR A 209 -2.77 -10.84 38.17
C TYR A 209 -1.62 -11.06 39.17
N VAL A 210 -1.08 -9.97 39.75
CA VAL A 210 0.09 -10.03 40.66
C VAL A 210 0.00 -9.04 41.83
N ASP A 211 0.60 -9.38 42.97
CA ASP A 211 0.80 -8.46 44.11
C ASP A 211 1.93 -7.42 43.86
N ALA A 212 2.26 -7.13 42.59
CA ALA A 212 3.54 -6.52 42.21
C ALA A 212 3.40 -5.38 41.18
N VAL A 213 3.32 -4.16 41.71
CA VAL A 213 3.21 -2.85 41.00
C VAL A 213 4.15 -2.67 39.80
N ASN A 214 5.29 -3.37 39.76
CA ASN A 214 6.29 -3.22 38.70
C ASN A 214 6.02 -4.09 37.45
N PHE A 215 5.07 -5.02 37.50
CA PHE A 215 4.76 -5.97 36.39
C PHE A 215 3.31 -5.90 35.91
N GLY A 216 2.44 -5.18 36.61
CA GLY A 216 1.03 -5.03 36.25
C GLY A 216 0.47 -3.70 36.71
N TRP A 217 -0.64 -3.28 36.11
CA TRP A 217 -1.29 -2.00 36.41
C TRP A 217 -2.49 -2.20 37.34
N PRO A 218 -2.67 -1.36 38.39
CA PRO A 218 -3.82 -1.46 39.28
C PRO A 218 -5.10 -1.02 38.56
N ILE A 219 -6.08 -1.91 38.47
CA ILE A 219 -7.36 -1.67 37.78
C ILE A 219 -8.60 -1.88 38.66
N ALA A 220 -8.42 -1.89 39.98
CA ALA A 220 -9.51 -2.04 40.94
C ALA A 220 -9.54 -0.91 41.97
N GLU A 221 -10.69 -0.73 42.61
CA GLU A 221 -10.83 0.15 43.77
C GLU A 221 -9.77 -0.20 44.84
N GLY A 222 -9.19 0.82 45.48
CA GLY A 222 -8.11 0.63 46.45
C GLY A 222 -6.73 0.28 45.87
N GLN A 223 -6.61 0.02 44.56
CA GLN A 223 -5.41 -0.55 43.91
C GLN A 223 -5.10 -1.97 44.42
N GLU A 224 -6.12 -2.80 44.63
CA GLU A 224 -5.96 -4.16 45.16
C GLU A 224 -5.62 -5.19 44.06
N ASP A 225 -6.20 -5.08 42.86
CA ASP A 225 -5.93 -5.99 41.73
C ASP A 225 -5.02 -5.35 40.67
N PHE A 226 -3.85 -5.95 40.40
CA PHE A 226 -2.94 -5.53 39.32
C PHE A 226 -2.93 -6.56 38.17
N ALA A 227 -3.48 -6.21 37.01
CA ALA A 227 -3.42 -7.05 35.81
C ALA A 227 -2.04 -6.94 35.14
N VAL A 228 -1.44 -8.08 34.78
CA VAL A 228 -0.05 -8.14 34.29
C VAL A 228 0.09 -7.57 32.87
N ASN A 229 1.08 -6.70 32.69
CA ASN A 229 1.47 -6.13 31.41
C ASN A 229 2.07 -7.21 30.49
N HIS A 230 1.82 -7.12 29.19
CA HIS A 230 2.23 -8.15 28.23
C HIS A 230 2.34 -7.57 26.82
N TYR A 231 3.01 -8.26 25.90
CA TYR A 231 3.05 -7.85 24.49
C TYR A 231 2.06 -8.65 23.65
N HIS A 232 1.64 -8.08 22.52
CA HIS A 232 0.96 -8.80 21.45
C HIS A 232 1.79 -8.68 20.16
N SER A 233 2.77 -9.56 19.94
CA SER A 233 3.62 -9.52 18.74
C SER A 233 3.06 -10.43 17.65
N ALA A 234 2.52 -9.84 16.58
CA ALA A 234 1.85 -10.54 15.49
C ALA A 234 2.71 -10.56 14.23
N PHE A 235 2.85 -11.74 13.63
CA PHE A 235 3.74 -11.99 12.50
C PHE A 235 2.94 -12.44 11.29
N TRP A 236 3.09 -11.78 10.14
CA TRP A 236 2.48 -12.18 8.87
C TRP A 236 3.50 -12.72 7.89
N ARG A 237 3.09 -13.73 7.11
CA ARG A 237 3.82 -14.23 5.95
C ARG A 237 3.14 -13.72 4.69
N VAL A 238 3.83 -12.87 3.93
CA VAL A 238 3.34 -12.18 2.72
C VAL A 238 4.13 -12.65 1.50
N ALA A 239 3.53 -13.49 0.65
CA ALA A 239 4.13 -13.95 -0.59
C ALA A 239 3.66 -13.09 -1.77
N PHE A 240 4.57 -12.32 -2.38
CA PHE A 240 4.25 -11.43 -3.50
C PHE A 240 4.26 -12.18 -4.84
N ASP A 241 3.33 -11.80 -5.73
CA ASP A 241 3.18 -12.36 -7.08
C ASP A 241 2.84 -11.27 -8.10
N ILE A 242 3.57 -10.14 -8.06
CA ILE A 242 3.24 -8.95 -8.85
C ILE A 242 3.25 -9.28 -10.36
N ASP A 243 2.08 -9.21 -10.99
CA ASP A 243 1.81 -9.63 -12.37
C ASP A 243 2.21 -11.09 -12.69
N SER A 244 2.05 -11.99 -11.70
CA SER A 244 2.46 -13.41 -11.70
C SER A 244 3.90 -13.68 -12.12
N ALA A 245 4.80 -12.78 -11.76
CA ALA A 245 6.21 -12.87 -12.13
C ALA A 245 6.89 -14.15 -11.62
N ALA A 246 7.65 -14.80 -12.50
CA ALA A 246 8.58 -15.85 -12.13
C ALA A 246 9.70 -15.31 -11.21
N ARG A 247 10.00 -14.00 -11.27
CA ARG A 247 11.04 -13.34 -10.46
C ARG A 247 10.65 -11.90 -10.10
N GLN A 248 10.98 -11.49 -8.88
CA GLN A 248 10.81 -10.14 -8.33
C GLN A 248 12.09 -9.77 -7.54
N ARG A 249 12.27 -8.50 -7.19
CA ARG A 249 13.37 -8.06 -6.31
C ARG A 249 12.83 -7.27 -5.12
N VAL A 250 13.55 -7.31 -4.01
CA VAL A 250 13.37 -6.38 -2.88
C VAL A 250 14.28 -5.17 -3.09
N GLU A 251 13.76 -3.97 -2.91
CA GLU A 251 14.54 -2.73 -2.84
C GLU A 251 14.36 -2.07 -1.48
N LYS A 252 15.46 -1.73 -0.82
CA LYS A 252 15.49 -0.73 0.26
C LYS A 252 15.51 0.65 -0.38
N ILE A 253 14.58 1.50 0.02
CA ILE A 253 14.62 2.94 -0.23
C ILE A 253 15.07 3.58 1.09
N ASP A 254 16.11 4.40 1.02
CA ASP A 254 16.75 5.02 2.18
C ASP A 254 16.88 6.52 1.95
N SER A 255 16.81 7.34 2.99
CA SER A 255 16.89 8.80 2.89
C SER A 255 17.74 9.38 4.01
N GLU A 256 18.99 9.73 3.71
CA GLU A 256 19.95 10.25 4.67
C GLU A 256 20.05 11.79 4.61
N PHE A 257 20.39 12.40 5.75
CA PHE A 257 20.71 13.82 5.82
C PHE A 257 22.18 14.02 5.45
N THR A 258 22.46 14.80 4.41
CA THR A 258 23.83 14.95 3.86
C THR A 258 24.77 15.76 4.76
N GLY A 259 24.25 16.38 5.82
CA GLY A 259 24.95 17.38 6.63
C GLY A 259 24.78 18.81 6.12
N GLU A 260 24.29 19.00 4.89
CA GLU A 260 24.13 20.32 4.26
C GLU A 260 22.74 20.92 4.45
N TYR A 261 22.65 22.26 4.36
CA TYR A 261 21.40 23.01 4.45
C TYR A 261 21.19 23.89 3.21
N GLY A 262 19.99 23.82 2.63
CA GLY A 262 19.59 24.68 1.52
C GLY A 262 19.45 26.14 1.95
N THR A 263 20.01 27.06 1.15
CA THR A 263 20.16 28.49 1.45
C THR A 263 18.95 29.36 1.06
N THR A 264 17.85 28.74 0.63
CA THR A 264 16.63 29.41 0.13
C THR A 264 15.40 29.02 0.95
N GLY A 265 14.27 29.69 0.70
CA GLY A 265 13.06 29.59 1.51
C GLY A 265 13.16 30.38 2.82
N ASP A 266 12.09 30.38 3.60
CA ASP A 266 11.85 31.32 4.72
C ASP A 266 12.93 31.31 5.81
N THR A 267 13.63 30.18 5.99
CA THR A 267 14.66 30.01 7.03
C THR A 267 16.09 30.06 6.50
N GLY A 268 16.30 29.85 5.19
CA GLY A 268 17.62 29.57 4.60
C GLY A 268 18.37 28.41 5.26
N ARG A 269 17.66 27.48 5.91
CA ARG A 269 18.21 26.38 6.72
C ARG A 269 17.39 25.08 6.63
N THR A 270 16.84 24.78 5.46
CA THR A 270 16.14 23.50 5.21
C THR A 270 17.16 22.37 5.04
N PRO A 271 17.06 21.23 5.75
CA PRO A 271 17.97 20.09 5.57
C PRO A 271 18.00 19.58 4.13
N VAL A 272 19.19 19.27 3.60
CA VAL A 272 19.33 18.52 2.34
C VAL A 272 19.28 17.02 2.66
N ILE A 273 18.32 16.33 2.03
CA ILE A 273 18.11 14.88 2.16
C ILE A 273 18.38 14.25 0.80
N GLU A 274 19.19 13.19 0.76
CA GLU A 274 19.40 12.38 -0.44
C GLU A 274 18.74 11.01 -0.27
N THR A 275 17.94 10.61 -1.27
CA THR A 275 17.24 9.32 -1.29
C THR A 275 17.94 8.34 -2.22
N ALA A 276 18.40 7.21 -1.68
CA ALA A 276 19.01 6.12 -2.43
C ALA A 276 18.06 4.92 -2.54
N ILE A 277 18.19 4.14 -3.63
CA ILE A 277 17.48 2.86 -3.81
C ILE A 277 18.53 1.77 -3.99
N SER A 278 18.48 0.72 -3.16
CA SER A 278 19.46 -0.37 -3.16
C SER A 278 18.81 -1.76 -3.10
N PRO A 279 19.35 -2.77 -3.81
CA PRO A 279 18.70 -4.08 -3.92
C PRO A 279 19.07 -5.02 -2.76
N VAL A 280 18.06 -5.49 -2.02
CA VAL A 280 18.22 -6.56 -1.02
C VAL A 280 18.26 -7.90 -1.74
N ASN A 281 19.49 -8.41 -1.95
CA ASN A 281 19.76 -9.56 -2.81
C ASN A 281 19.74 -10.92 -2.10
N ARG A 282 19.64 -10.95 -0.77
CA ARG A 282 19.76 -12.17 0.05
C ARG A 282 18.81 -12.17 1.22
N GLU A 283 18.44 -13.38 1.64
CA GLU A 283 17.62 -13.61 2.83
C GLU A 283 18.29 -12.98 4.06
N GLN A 284 17.52 -12.21 4.83
CA GLN A 284 17.96 -11.56 6.06
C GLN A 284 16.78 -11.02 6.87
N LYS A 285 17.03 -10.79 8.17
CA LYS A 285 16.23 -9.92 9.05
C LYS A 285 16.65 -8.47 8.91
N LEU A 286 15.75 -7.56 9.28
CA LEU A 286 15.84 -6.11 9.16
C LEU A 286 15.13 -5.47 10.35
N ILE A 287 15.69 -4.36 10.84
CA ILE A 287 15.08 -3.45 11.81
C ILE A 287 15.04 -2.09 11.11
N LEU A 288 13.88 -1.42 11.08
CA LEU A 288 13.68 -0.21 10.28
C LEU A 288 14.21 1.03 11.01
N ASP A 289 15.09 1.79 10.33
CA ASP A 289 15.49 3.13 10.78
C ASP A 289 14.57 4.23 10.20
N ASN A 290 14.76 5.43 10.71
CA ASN A 290 14.03 6.64 10.35
C ASN A 290 14.22 6.99 8.87
N ARG A 291 13.13 7.00 8.10
CA ARG A 291 13.08 7.28 6.65
C ARG A 291 13.63 6.14 5.76
N GLU A 292 13.77 4.94 6.33
CA GLU A 292 13.95 3.68 5.61
C GLU A 292 12.58 3.05 5.26
N THR A 293 12.47 2.45 4.09
CA THR A 293 11.28 1.70 3.66
C THR A 293 11.67 0.61 2.64
N TYR A 294 10.86 -0.43 2.48
CA TYR A 294 11.14 -1.57 1.61
C TYR A 294 10.00 -1.84 0.64
N ARG A 295 10.34 -2.11 -0.63
CA ARG A 295 9.36 -2.54 -1.63
C ARG A 295 9.73 -3.85 -2.31
N VAL A 296 8.71 -4.62 -2.68
CA VAL A 296 8.85 -5.70 -3.66
C VAL A 296 8.43 -5.17 -5.02
N VAL A 297 9.27 -5.38 -6.03
CA VAL A 297 9.10 -4.82 -7.37
C VAL A 297 9.35 -5.86 -8.45
N ASN A 298 8.46 -5.91 -9.44
CA ASN A 298 8.62 -6.71 -10.67
C ASN A 298 9.29 -5.82 -11.74
N PRO A 299 10.54 -6.08 -12.17
CA PRO A 299 11.19 -5.31 -13.24
C PRO A 299 10.51 -5.43 -14.61
N ASP A 300 9.81 -6.54 -14.85
CA ASP A 300 9.33 -6.94 -16.18
C ASP A 300 7.85 -6.59 -16.40
N SER A 301 7.13 -6.14 -15.36
CA SER A 301 5.79 -5.55 -15.47
C SER A 301 5.88 -4.04 -15.22
N LEU A 302 5.45 -3.26 -16.22
CA LEU A 302 5.54 -1.81 -16.22
C LEU A 302 4.15 -1.16 -16.17
N ASN A 303 4.09 0.07 -15.66
CA ASN A 303 2.97 0.98 -15.90
C ASN A 303 3.10 1.67 -17.27
N ALA A 304 2.15 2.53 -17.64
CA ALA A 304 2.16 3.19 -18.95
C ALA A 304 3.33 4.18 -19.16
N ASP A 305 3.99 4.63 -18.09
CA ASP A 305 5.18 5.50 -18.15
C ASP A 305 6.51 4.71 -18.18
N GLY A 306 6.44 3.38 -18.13
CA GLY A 306 7.61 2.50 -18.12
C GLY A 306 8.24 2.30 -16.74
N HIS A 307 7.59 2.72 -15.65
CA HIS A 307 8.05 2.42 -14.30
C HIS A 307 7.65 0.99 -13.89
N ALA A 308 8.52 0.32 -13.14
CA ALA A 308 8.34 -1.07 -12.71
C ALA A 308 7.35 -1.19 -11.54
N ARG A 309 6.28 -1.98 -11.72
CA ARG A 309 5.19 -2.12 -10.74
C ARG A 309 5.69 -2.71 -9.43
N SER A 310 5.31 -2.09 -8.32
CA SER A 310 5.79 -2.47 -6.99
C SER A 310 4.76 -2.27 -5.88
N TYR A 311 4.98 -2.92 -4.75
CA TYR A 311 4.30 -2.65 -3.50
C TYR A 311 5.32 -2.35 -2.40
N GLU A 312 5.11 -1.23 -1.71
CA GLU A 312 5.93 -0.76 -0.59
C GLU A 312 5.30 -1.23 0.73
N ILE A 313 6.12 -1.76 1.65
CA ILE A 313 5.69 -2.27 2.96
C ILE A 313 5.88 -1.14 3.97
N VAL A 314 4.78 -0.46 4.31
CA VAL A 314 4.76 0.65 5.27
C VAL A 314 4.24 0.13 6.60
N MET A 315 4.96 0.43 7.69
CA MET A 315 4.60 0.06 9.05
C MET A 315 4.61 1.30 9.93
N ASP A 316 3.63 1.40 10.83
CA ASP A 316 3.74 2.30 11.98
C ASP A 316 4.85 1.83 12.93
N ARG A 317 5.28 2.69 13.85
CA ARG A 317 6.27 2.30 14.87
C ARG A 317 5.64 1.35 15.89
N ALA A 318 5.71 0.06 15.58
CA ALA A 318 5.50 -1.01 16.55
C ALA A 318 6.37 -0.81 17.79
N GLN A 319 5.85 -1.20 18.95
CA GLN A 319 6.66 -1.47 20.14
C GLN A 319 7.03 -2.95 20.07
N ALA A 320 8.03 -3.27 19.24
CA ALA A 320 8.42 -4.64 18.96
C ALA A 320 9.02 -5.31 20.22
N TYR A 321 8.59 -6.53 20.53
CA TYR A 321 9.17 -7.37 21.58
C TYR A 321 10.51 -7.96 21.13
N ALA A 322 11.50 -7.12 20.80
CA ALA A 322 12.78 -7.52 20.19
C ALA A 322 13.77 -8.17 21.19
N LEU A 323 13.28 -9.05 22.08
CA LEU A 323 14.03 -9.67 23.16
C LEU A 323 14.43 -11.14 22.89
N ASN A 324 13.71 -11.86 22.02
CA ASN A 324 14.03 -13.24 21.63
C ASN A 324 14.57 -13.32 20.19
N PRO A 325 15.37 -14.35 19.83
CA PRO A 325 15.94 -14.51 18.49
C PRO A 325 14.93 -14.75 17.36
N GLU A 326 13.64 -14.92 17.65
CA GLU A 326 12.56 -15.06 16.66
C GLU A 326 11.62 -13.84 16.61
N THR A 327 11.90 -12.80 17.40
CA THR A 327 11.12 -11.56 17.51
C THR A 327 11.94 -10.28 17.31
N ASP A 328 13.28 -10.40 17.19
CA ASP A 328 14.29 -9.35 17.00
C ASP A 328 14.38 -8.82 15.55
N TYR A 329 13.23 -8.58 14.91
CA TYR A 329 13.12 -7.97 13.58
C TYR A 329 11.75 -7.34 13.36
N ASP A 330 11.69 -6.31 12.51
CA ASP A 330 10.43 -5.74 12.03
C ASP A 330 10.06 -6.33 10.67
N LEU A 331 11.05 -6.49 9.78
CA LEU A 331 10.92 -7.21 8.50
C LEU A 331 11.96 -8.32 8.37
N ALA A 332 11.61 -9.38 7.65
CA ALA A 332 12.58 -10.30 7.08
C ALA A 332 12.13 -10.76 5.68
N PHE A 333 13.07 -11.24 4.88
CA PHE A 333 12.77 -11.78 3.55
C PHE A 333 13.37 -13.18 3.36
N THR A 334 12.59 -14.11 2.83
CA THR A 334 13.04 -15.46 2.41
C THR A 334 12.70 -15.72 0.94
N GLU A 335 13.37 -16.69 0.31
CA GLU A 335 12.85 -17.36 -0.89
C GLU A 335 11.59 -18.18 -0.54
N PRO A 336 10.73 -18.54 -1.51
CA PRO A 336 9.46 -19.18 -1.24
C PRO A 336 9.64 -20.69 -1.09
N LYS A 337 9.74 -21.17 0.16
CA LYS A 337 9.87 -22.59 0.50
C LYS A 337 8.57 -23.10 1.13
N SER A 338 8.12 -24.30 0.74
CA SER A 338 6.81 -24.85 1.14
C SER A 338 6.75 -25.36 2.58
N ASP A 339 7.89 -25.46 3.26
CA ASP A 339 8.04 -25.83 4.66
C ASP A 339 8.40 -24.66 5.59
N GLU A 340 8.44 -23.45 5.06
CA GLU A 340 8.63 -22.19 5.79
C GLU A 340 7.27 -21.47 5.85
N ILE A 341 6.46 -21.87 6.84
CA ILE A 341 5.04 -21.46 6.96
C ILE A 341 4.80 -20.59 8.21
N PHE A 342 5.35 -20.97 9.35
CA PHE A 342 5.22 -20.24 10.61
C PHE A 342 6.46 -19.40 10.90
N ALA A 343 6.31 -18.27 11.59
CA ALA A 343 7.40 -17.33 11.86
C ALA A 343 8.35 -17.84 12.96
N SER A 344 7.80 -18.59 13.92
CA SER A 344 8.51 -19.35 14.96
C SER A 344 7.83 -20.70 15.19
N TYR A 345 8.45 -21.60 15.96
CA TYR A 345 7.91 -22.90 16.37
C TYR A 345 7.27 -23.72 15.23
N ASN A 346 7.92 -23.72 14.06
CA ASN A 346 7.36 -24.23 12.81
C ASN A 346 6.98 -25.72 12.88
N LEU A 347 5.72 -26.02 12.53
CA LEU A 347 5.11 -27.34 12.72
C LEU A 347 5.40 -28.35 11.58
N LEU A 348 6.14 -27.94 10.54
CA LEU A 348 6.37 -28.76 9.35
C LEU A 348 7.51 -29.76 9.60
N PRO A 349 7.31 -31.09 9.40
CA PRO A 349 8.30 -32.11 9.79
C PRO A 349 9.70 -32.03 9.16
N SER A 350 9.90 -31.27 8.07
CA SER A 350 11.23 -31.03 7.48
C SER A 350 12.00 -29.89 8.17
N LYS A 351 11.31 -28.99 8.87
CA LYS A 351 11.87 -27.86 9.64
C LYS A 351 11.14 -27.70 10.98
N PRO A 352 11.12 -28.75 11.84
CA PRO A 352 10.37 -28.72 13.09
C PRO A 352 10.97 -27.72 14.08
N ASN A 353 10.12 -26.95 14.75
CA ASN A 353 10.48 -25.89 15.70
C ASN A 353 11.37 -24.76 15.13
N ALA A 354 11.46 -24.65 13.80
CA ALA A 354 12.25 -23.60 13.15
C ALA A 354 11.57 -22.22 13.23
N SER A 355 12.35 -21.18 12.93
CA SER A 355 11.90 -19.78 12.88
C SER A 355 12.55 -19.04 11.71
N VAL A 356 12.07 -17.82 11.43
CA VAL A 356 12.64 -16.93 10.40
C VAL A 356 14.15 -16.76 10.52
N THR A 357 14.68 -16.67 11.74
CA THR A 357 16.13 -16.61 12.01
C THR A 357 16.89 -17.84 11.52
N GLN A 358 16.27 -19.01 11.53
CA GLN A 358 16.84 -20.23 10.98
C GLN A 358 16.66 -20.31 9.46
N TYR A 359 15.54 -19.82 8.91
CA TYR A 359 15.30 -19.78 7.46
C TYR A 359 16.37 -18.93 6.76
N VAL A 360 16.60 -17.70 7.23
CA VAL A 360 17.56 -16.75 6.61
C VAL A 360 19.03 -17.08 6.89
N ALA A 361 19.34 -18.10 7.70
CA ALA A 361 20.68 -18.34 8.24
C ALA A 361 21.73 -18.67 7.15
N ASN A 362 21.32 -19.27 6.03
CA ASN A 362 22.21 -19.55 4.89
C ASN A 362 22.41 -18.31 3.97
N ARG A 363 21.62 -17.24 4.17
CA ARG A 363 21.50 -16.05 3.34
C ARG A 363 21.31 -16.39 1.86
N GLU A 364 20.33 -17.23 1.52
CA GLU A 364 20.03 -17.63 0.14
C GLU A 364 19.79 -16.38 -0.76
N ARG A 365 19.99 -16.53 -2.08
CA ARG A 365 19.75 -15.43 -3.01
C ARG A 365 18.25 -15.24 -3.27
N LEU A 366 17.72 -14.07 -2.92
CA LEU A 366 16.35 -13.70 -3.24
C LEU A 366 16.14 -13.56 -4.77
N ARG A 367 15.03 -14.13 -5.24
CA ARG A 367 14.51 -14.07 -6.61
C ARG A 367 12.98 -13.97 -6.64
N LYS A 368 12.27 -14.42 -5.61
CA LYS A 368 10.81 -14.27 -5.47
C LYS A 368 10.46 -14.13 -3.97
N PRO A 369 10.67 -12.96 -3.36
CA PRO A 369 10.66 -12.78 -1.93
C PRO A 369 9.29 -13.06 -1.30
N VAL A 370 9.32 -13.84 -0.22
CA VAL A 370 8.29 -13.84 0.83
C VAL A 370 8.76 -12.88 1.91
N ALA A 371 7.94 -11.89 2.25
CA ALA A 371 8.18 -11.04 3.40
C ALA A 371 7.58 -11.66 4.66
N TRP A 372 8.29 -11.48 5.77
CA TRP A 372 7.83 -11.78 7.12
C TRP A 372 7.75 -10.45 7.85
N VAL A 373 6.55 -10.07 8.27
CA VAL A 373 6.25 -8.75 8.83
C VAL A 373 5.86 -8.92 10.28
N ASN A 374 6.62 -8.32 11.20
CA ASN A 374 6.35 -8.31 12.63
C ASN A 374 5.83 -6.94 13.04
N VAL A 375 4.65 -6.89 13.64
CA VAL A 375 4.14 -5.70 14.33
C VAL A 375 3.65 -6.09 15.71
N GLY A 376 3.95 -5.23 16.69
CA GLY A 376 3.71 -5.49 18.11
C GLY A 376 3.38 -4.22 18.87
N PHE A 377 2.64 -4.37 19.97
CA PHE A 377 2.48 -3.34 20.99
C PHE A 377 2.71 -3.92 22.40
N HIS A 378 3.18 -3.07 23.32
CA HIS A 378 3.18 -3.36 24.75
C HIS A 378 1.81 -2.97 25.33
N HIS A 379 1.07 -3.94 25.84
CA HIS A 379 -0.17 -3.72 26.54
C HIS A 379 0.13 -3.44 28.02
N ILE A 380 0.37 -2.17 28.34
CA ILE A 380 0.26 -1.67 29.70
C ILE A 380 -1.23 -1.50 29.97
N VAL A 381 -1.77 -2.31 30.88
CA VAL A 381 -3.22 -2.41 31.14
C VAL A 381 -3.72 -1.15 31.86
N ARG A 382 -5.03 -0.87 31.80
CA ARG A 382 -5.70 0.31 32.40
C ARG A 382 -7.18 0.00 32.67
N ASP A 383 -7.85 0.86 33.44
CA ASP A 383 -9.25 0.68 33.85
C ASP A 383 -10.20 0.49 32.65
N GLU A 384 -10.00 1.22 31.54
CA GLU A 384 -10.91 1.08 30.39
C GLU A 384 -10.72 -0.21 29.57
N ASP A 385 -9.74 -1.05 29.92
CA ASP A 385 -9.52 -2.37 29.29
C ASP A 385 -10.18 -3.52 30.08
N GLN A 386 -10.97 -3.20 31.11
CA GLN A 386 -11.85 -4.14 31.81
C GLN A 386 -13.00 -4.67 30.92
N SER A 387 -13.64 -5.74 31.38
CA SER A 387 -14.63 -6.52 30.61
C SER A 387 -15.81 -5.68 30.06
N PRO A 388 -16.06 -5.67 28.73
CA PRO A 388 -15.24 -6.19 27.64
C PRO A 388 -14.19 -5.17 27.16
N MET A 389 -12.95 -5.63 26.94
CA MET A 389 -11.82 -4.81 26.52
C MET A 389 -12.08 -4.15 25.14
N PRO A 390 -11.95 -2.81 25.01
CA PRO A 390 -11.97 -2.12 23.73
C PRO A 390 -10.95 -2.69 22.75
N ILE A 391 -11.26 -2.69 21.45
CA ILE A 391 -10.40 -3.34 20.46
C ILE A 391 -9.12 -2.54 20.17
N HIS A 392 -7.97 -3.06 20.59
CA HIS A 392 -6.63 -2.50 20.34
C HIS A 392 -6.14 -3.01 18.99
N TRP A 393 -5.84 -2.10 18.06
CA TRP A 393 -5.47 -2.44 16.68
C TRP A 393 -3.97 -2.28 16.42
N GLN A 394 -3.39 -3.29 15.80
CA GLN A 394 -2.06 -3.25 15.19
C GLN A 394 -2.10 -3.73 13.74
N GLY A 395 -1.09 -3.36 12.94
CA GLY A 395 -1.08 -3.71 11.53
C GLY A 395 0.03 -3.03 10.73
N PHE A 396 -0.02 -3.25 9.42
CA PHE A 396 0.84 -2.62 8.42
C PHE A 396 0.07 -2.44 7.11
N THR A 397 0.66 -1.71 6.18
CA THR A 397 0.07 -1.41 4.87
C THR A 397 0.99 -1.80 3.73
N LEU A 398 0.41 -2.41 2.69
CA LEU A 398 1.06 -2.60 1.39
C LEU A 398 0.56 -1.49 0.45
N TYR A 399 1.39 -0.48 0.20
CA TYR A 399 1.05 0.62 -0.71
C TYR A 399 1.45 0.31 -2.15
N PRO A 400 0.56 0.46 -3.15
CA PRO A 400 0.92 0.35 -4.56
C PRO A 400 1.84 1.51 -4.93
N ARG A 401 3.00 1.18 -5.52
CA ARG A 401 4.01 2.16 -5.90
C ARG A 401 4.45 1.89 -7.33
N ASP A 402 4.41 2.91 -8.18
CA ASP A 402 4.63 2.77 -9.62
C ASP A 402 3.69 1.73 -10.30
N PHE A 403 2.57 1.37 -9.65
CA PHE A 403 1.67 0.30 -10.11
C PHE A 403 0.83 0.73 -11.31
N THR A 404 0.20 1.91 -11.23
CA THR A 404 -0.40 2.65 -12.34
C THR A 404 0.50 3.84 -12.71
N ALA A 405 0.24 4.48 -13.85
CA ALA A 405 0.98 5.68 -14.30
C ALA A 405 0.59 6.94 -13.51
N GLN A 406 -0.71 7.11 -13.27
CA GLN A 406 -1.28 8.17 -12.42
C GLN A 406 -1.98 7.56 -11.21
N ASN A 407 -2.54 8.40 -10.34
CA ASN A 407 -3.54 8.00 -9.35
C ASN A 407 -4.62 7.12 -10.05
N PRO A 408 -4.86 5.87 -9.61
CA PRO A 408 -5.77 4.94 -10.31
C PRO A 408 -7.23 5.41 -10.33
N ASN A 409 -7.60 6.30 -9.42
CA ASN A 409 -8.92 6.94 -9.34
C ASN A 409 -8.94 8.37 -9.92
N VAL A 410 -7.89 8.79 -10.65
CA VAL A 410 -7.75 10.13 -11.25
C VAL A 410 -9.04 10.60 -11.94
N PRO A 411 -9.59 11.79 -11.58
CA PRO A 411 -10.78 12.29 -12.23
C PRO A 411 -10.47 12.74 -13.65
N GLU A 412 -11.42 12.56 -14.57
CA GLU A 412 -11.21 12.76 -16.02
C GLU A 412 -10.53 14.09 -16.37
N GLY A 413 -11.02 15.21 -15.81
CA GLY A 413 -10.45 16.55 -16.01
C GLY A 413 -9.06 16.79 -15.40
N ARG A 414 -8.40 15.76 -14.84
CA ARG A 414 -7.01 15.80 -14.37
C ARG A 414 -6.10 14.74 -15.00
N LYS A 415 -6.59 13.90 -15.92
CA LYS A 415 -5.75 12.93 -16.66
C LYS A 415 -4.63 13.58 -17.49
N TRP A 416 -4.75 14.87 -17.81
CA TRP A 416 -3.68 15.65 -18.45
C TRP A 416 -2.47 15.93 -17.53
N VAL A 417 -2.63 15.77 -16.20
CA VAL A 417 -1.56 15.98 -15.22
C VAL A 417 -0.78 14.68 -15.03
N ASN A 418 0.09 14.34 -15.98
CA ASN A 418 1.18 13.38 -15.72
C ASN A 418 2.50 14.12 -15.48
N GLY A 419 3.14 13.89 -14.34
CA GLY A 419 4.36 14.59 -13.93
C GLY A 419 4.14 16.10 -13.67
N ASP A 420 5.03 16.94 -14.23
CA ASP A 420 5.08 18.37 -13.92
C ASP A 420 3.95 19.18 -14.59
N MET A 421 2.91 19.48 -13.81
CA MET A 421 1.79 20.34 -14.17
C MET A 421 2.17 21.75 -14.70
N ARG A 422 3.41 22.22 -14.49
CA ARG A 422 3.88 23.52 -15.00
C ARG A 422 4.29 23.47 -16.48
N GLY A 423 4.62 22.28 -16.99
CA GLY A 423 5.03 22.07 -18.38
C GLY A 423 3.87 21.87 -19.37
N VAL A 424 2.65 21.63 -18.85
CA VAL A 424 1.48 21.26 -19.65
C VAL A 424 0.38 22.31 -19.47
N PRO A 425 -0.16 22.93 -20.55
CA PRO A 425 -1.31 23.82 -20.43
C PRO A 425 -2.55 23.07 -19.94
N ASN A 426 -3.23 23.59 -18.91
CA ASN A 426 -4.49 23.01 -18.42
C ASN A 426 -5.59 23.13 -19.50
N PRO A 427 -6.10 22.02 -20.08
CA PRO A 427 -7.14 22.04 -21.11
C PRO A 427 -8.50 22.52 -20.60
N ASN A 428 -8.73 22.51 -19.28
CA ASN A 428 -9.96 23.00 -18.66
C ASN A 428 -10.05 24.53 -18.64
N ILE A 429 -8.91 25.22 -18.76
CA ILE A 429 -8.84 26.69 -18.73
C ILE A 429 -8.82 27.19 -20.18
N THR A 430 -9.98 27.63 -20.67
CA THR A 430 -10.05 28.39 -21.93
C THR A 430 -9.09 29.58 -21.84
N PRO A 431 -8.07 29.68 -22.72
CA PRO A 431 -7.14 30.79 -22.66
C PRO A 431 -7.89 32.10 -22.95
N THR A 432 -7.92 33.01 -21.98
CA THR A 432 -8.41 34.38 -22.22
C THR A 432 -7.62 34.96 -23.39
N PRO A 433 -8.28 35.39 -24.48
CA PRO A 433 -7.56 35.90 -25.64
C PRO A 433 -6.78 37.15 -25.24
N THR A 434 -5.45 37.07 -25.30
CA THR A 434 -4.57 38.23 -25.13
C THR A 434 -5.07 39.33 -26.06
N PRO A 435 -5.45 40.52 -25.56
CA PRO A 435 -6.00 41.55 -26.42
C PRO A 435 -4.94 41.97 -27.43
N THR A 436 -5.19 41.69 -28.71
CA THR A 436 -4.35 42.14 -29.82
C THR A 436 -4.11 43.64 -29.65
N PRO A 437 -2.86 44.12 -29.61
CA PRO A 437 -2.59 45.53 -29.40
C PRO A 437 -3.24 46.34 -30.52
N THR A 438 -4.28 47.09 -30.19
CA THR A 438 -4.98 47.95 -31.15
C THR A 438 -3.99 48.92 -31.76
N VAL A 439 -3.70 48.75 -33.05
CA VAL A 439 -2.80 49.64 -33.77
C VAL A 439 -3.44 51.02 -33.86
N THR A 440 -3.04 51.92 -32.96
CA THR A 440 -3.44 53.33 -33.00
C THR A 440 -3.05 53.89 -34.37
N PRO A 441 -4.00 54.38 -35.18
CA PRO A 441 -3.68 54.91 -36.50
C PRO A 441 -2.81 56.16 -36.34
N SER A 442 -1.61 56.12 -36.92
CA SER A 442 -0.68 57.26 -36.90
C SER A 442 -1.32 58.46 -37.62
N PRO A 443 -1.26 59.68 -37.06
CA PRO A 443 -1.88 60.85 -37.68
C PRO A 443 -1.30 61.15 -39.06
N SER A 444 -2.17 61.32 -40.05
CA SER A 444 -1.76 61.54 -41.45
C SER A 444 -0.98 62.85 -41.61
N ALA A 445 0.18 62.78 -42.26
CA ALA A 445 1.08 63.92 -42.39
C ALA A 445 0.55 64.96 -43.39
N THR A 446 0.46 66.22 -42.96
CA THR A 446 0.17 67.36 -43.85
C THR A 446 1.39 67.70 -44.71
N PRO A 447 1.25 67.84 -46.04
CA PRO A 447 2.37 68.17 -46.91
C PRO A 447 2.72 69.67 -46.87
N THR A 448 4.02 69.97 -46.78
CA THR A 448 4.60 71.34 -46.83
C THR A 448 5.85 71.29 -47.75
N PRO A 449 6.09 72.28 -48.63
CA PRO A 449 6.84 72.05 -49.87
C PRO A 449 8.36 72.25 -49.81
N THR A 450 9.05 71.66 -50.79
CA THR A 450 10.50 71.67 -51.02
C THR A 450 11.05 73.01 -51.55
N PRO A 451 12.15 73.53 -50.98
CA PRO A 451 13.10 74.43 -51.65
C PRO A 451 14.43 73.75 -52.05
N ALA A 452 15.24 74.43 -52.86
CA ALA A 452 16.46 73.90 -53.51
C ALA A 452 17.77 74.11 -52.68
N PRO A 453 18.95 73.60 -53.11
CA PRO A 453 20.08 73.28 -52.22
C PRO A 453 21.24 74.32 -52.13
N SER A 454 22.36 73.90 -51.51
CA SER A 454 23.68 74.57 -51.30
C SER A 454 23.84 75.24 -49.92
N ALA A 455 25.00 75.25 -49.23
CA ALA A 455 26.37 74.83 -49.58
C ALA A 455 27.21 74.28 -48.38
N SER A 456 28.39 73.75 -48.72
CA SER A 456 29.63 73.34 -48.00
C SER A 456 30.00 73.82 -46.56
N PRO A 457 31.03 73.21 -45.90
CA PRO A 457 31.17 73.16 -44.43
C PRO A 457 32.26 74.04 -43.80
N THR A 458 32.25 74.15 -42.46
CA THR A 458 33.37 74.62 -41.60
C THR A 458 33.45 73.81 -40.28
N THR A 459 34.53 73.93 -39.50
CA THR A 459 35.00 73.01 -38.44
C THR A 459 34.99 73.59 -37.00
N THR A 460 35.65 72.91 -36.04
CA THR A 460 36.00 73.30 -34.63
C THR A 460 34.94 73.02 -33.53
N SER A 461 35.27 72.60 -32.28
CA SER A 461 36.55 72.12 -31.68
C SER A 461 36.37 71.38 -30.32
N ARG A 462 37.35 70.52 -29.94
CA ARG A 462 37.65 70.02 -28.56
C ARG A 462 38.26 71.16 -27.67
N PRO A 463 38.57 71.02 -26.34
CA PRO A 463 38.72 69.85 -25.44
C PRO A 463 37.76 69.93 -24.19
N ARG A 464 37.97 69.48 -22.93
CA ARG A 464 39.04 68.79 -22.14
C ARG A 464 38.42 68.07 -20.91
N PRO A 465 39.01 66.97 -20.35
CA PRO A 465 38.45 66.25 -19.18
C PRO A 465 39.17 66.46 -17.82
N THR A 466 38.59 65.82 -16.77
CA THR A 466 39.13 65.47 -15.42
C THR A 466 39.46 66.62 -14.44
N PRO A 467 39.56 66.43 -13.08
CA PRO A 467 40.03 65.23 -12.35
C PRO A 467 39.20 64.74 -11.13
N GLN A 468 39.70 63.66 -10.51
CA GLN A 468 39.26 63.00 -9.27
C GLN A 468 40.36 63.09 -8.19
N PRO A 469 40.07 63.22 -6.88
CA PRO A 469 41.04 63.05 -5.79
C PRO A 469 40.98 61.65 -5.09
N ARG A 470 42.01 61.33 -4.30
CA ARG A 470 42.27 60.01 -3.65
C ARG A 470 42.26 60.10 -2.09
N PRO A 471 42.46 59.00 -1.33
CA PRO A 471 41.93 58.87 0.05
C PRO A 471 42.94 59.01 1.20
N THR A 472 42.38 59.09 2.42
CA THR A 472 42.98 58.83 3.74
C THR A 472 41.91 58.12 4.61
N GLY A 473 42.19 57.37 5.67
CA GLY A 473 43.44 56.86 6.26
C GLY A 473 43.12 55.86 7.39
N ARG A 474 44.12 55.14 7.94
CA ARG A 474 43.96 54.20 9.09
C ARG A 474 44.80 54.71 10.28
N PRO A 475 44.44 54.42 11.54
CA PRO A 475 45.28 53.48 12.31
C PRO A 475 44.54 52.62 13.38
N THR A 476 45.36 51.90 14.15
CA THR A 476 45.19 51.14 15.41
C THR A 476 44.22 51.71 16.48
N GLY A 477 43.74 50.95 17.48
CA GLY A 477 43.92 49.52 17.82
C GLY A 477 43.98 49.26 19.35
N TRP A 478 43.77 48.00 19.77
CA TRP A 478 43.73 47.46 21.16
C TRP A 478 42.54 47.88 22.04
N GLY A 479 42.13 46.96 22.92
CA GLY A 479 40.91 46.99 23.75
C GLY A 479 40.44 45.57 24.00
#